data_AF-A0A6V7IEJ3-F1
#
_entry.id   AF-A0A6V7IEJ3-F1
#
_cell.length_a   1.000
_cell.length_b   1.000
_cell.length_c   1.000
_cell.angle_alpha   90.00
_cell.angle_beta   90.00
_cell.angle_gamma   90.00
#
_symmetry.space_group_name_H-M   'P 1'
#
loop_
_entity.id
_entity.type
_entity.pdbx_description
1 polymer ?
#
loop_
_entity_poly.entity_id
_entity_poly.type
_entity_poly.pdbx_seq_one_letter_code
_entity_poly.pdbx_strand_id
1 'polypeptide(L)'
;VIHVYTDKKKALEAIKNHRNGRLKSFKSKSEAEKYAEHGFEDNSIVNKNSKGQSTTVEEKGNSFRAPKPQEMVQFRKFIEAGELEIVHKMIWENPRYLISSGDTPAILQEGCRYNGLHIAAIKSSRDVEMCAKILETVSDPKFVELLYGKGDQNTYATTAKIWLDLYLNTPDRGLNETPLHFAAKFGRKEVVKHLISYPECLKTVRNKFDQTPLEVVCTRKGDEDLAKEIRALLEEQFYVPVLRAEDNSLQPTIGMPFSPASPPKINIDPLSPKVQVKALAGPMTKSQAVEFRRKWKTPPRLPRTPNAHDQLNDSFTFLSPRNKNPSLRLQDTEKGLETVGRDLAQECHVPWKEWWPFLNDYTDLRCTEGLAQLEKYLINRNSQVKERKTMQEKTGLQRNPGKVRRRCISSGQGDGADNQSVSDDLDMMDQLIKQLQMCSLGKSISSDSES
;
A
#
# COMPACT_ATOMS: atom_id res chain seq x y z
N VAL A 1 -64.75 2.39 9.39
CA VAL A 1 -65.17 1.49 10.48
C VAL A 1 -63.93 0.95 11.14
N ILE A 2 -63.80 1.13 12.45
CA ILE A 2 -62.64 0.68 13.22
C ILE A 2 -62.87 -0.79 13.60
N HIS A 3 -61.96 -1.67 13.18
CA HIS A 3 -62.10 -3.12 13.38
C HIS A 3 -61.15 -3.60 14.48
N VAL A 4 -61.61 -3.59 15.73
CA VAL A 4 -60.89 -4.15 16.89
C VAL A 4 -61.62 -5.41 17.36
N TYR A 5 -60.88 -6.52 17.45
CA TYR A 5 -61.43 -7.81 17.85
C TYR A 5 -60.72 -8.31 19.11
N THR A 6 -61.50 -8.80 20.08
CA THR A 6 -60.99 -9.44 21.30
C THR A 6 -60.68 -10.92 21.09
N ASP A 7 -61.34 -11.56 20.12
CA ASP A 7 -61.14 -12.96 19.77
C ASP A 7 -60.36 -13.10 18.45
N LYS A 8 -59.25 -13.83 18.53
CA LYS A 8 -58.35 -14.10 17.41
C LYS A 8 -59.05 -14.83 16.25
N LYS A 9 -60.03 -15.70 16.53
CA LYS A 9 -60.74 -16.45 15.48
C LYS A 9 -61.60 -15.52 14.62
N LYS A 10 -62.33 -14.60 15.25
CA LYS A 10 -63.14 -13.58 14.56
C LYS A 10 -62.29 -12.60 13.75
N ALA A 11 -61.11 -12.23 14.26
CA ALA A 11 -60.17 -11.37 13.52
C ALA A 11 -59.64 -12.03 12.24
N LEU A 12 -59.39 -13.34 12.28
CA LEU A 12 -58.94 -14.13 11.12
C LEU A 12 -60.05 -14.41 10.11
N GLU A 13 -61.32 -14.40 10.51
CA GLU A 13 -62.45 -14.45 9.57
C GLU A 13 -62.65 -13.10 8.88
N ALA A 14 -62.53 -12.00 9.62
CA ALA A 14 -62.65 -10.66 9.07
C ALA A 14 -61.54 -10.35 8.03
N ILE A 15 -60.29 -10.77 8.28
CA ILE A 15 -59.18 -10.53 7.33
C ILE A 15 -59.35 -11.30 6.01
N LYS A 16 -60.08 -12.44 5.99
CA LYS A 16 -60.37 -13.17 4.74
C LYS A 16 -61.20 -12.35 3.76
N ASN A 17 -62.03 -11.44 4.28
CA ASN A 17 -62.84 -10.53 3.47
C ASN A 17 -62.07 -9.27 3.02
N HIS A 18 -60.85 -9.05 3.54
CA HIS A 18 -60.00 -7.91 3.20
C HIS A 18 -58.65 -8.38 2.66
N ARG A 19 -58.55 -8.55 1.33
CA ARG A 19 -57.36 -9.08 0.62
C ARG A 19 -56.02 -8.42 0.97
N ASN A 20 -56.02 -7.15 1.39
CA ASN A 20 -54.82 -6.38 1.74
C ASN A 20 -54.73 -6.01 3.24
N GLY A 21 -55.58 -6.58 4.09
CA GLY A 21 -55.56 -6.31 5.53
C GLY A 21 -54.35 -6.93 6.23
N ARG A 22 -53.80 -6.24 7.25
CA ARG A 22 -52.76 -6.78 8.15
C ARG A 22 -53.27 -6.78 9.59
N LEU A 23 -52.97 -7.82 10.34
CA LEU A 23 -53.31 -7.92 11.76
C LEU A 23 -52.14 -7.46 12.63
N LYS A 24 -52.45 -6.67 13.66
CA LYS A 24 -51.51 -6.30 14.72
C LYS A 24 -52.17 -6.62 16.07
N SER A 25 -51.45 -7.37 16.91
CA SER A 25 -51.92 -7.77 18.23
C SER A 25 -51.45 -6.78 19.30
N PHE A 26 -52.32 -6.45 20.25
CA PHE A 26 -52.03 -5.58 21.40
C PHE A 26 -52.31 -6.31 22.71
N LYS A 27 -51.71 -5.86 23.81
CA LYS A 27 -51.90 -6.48 25.13
C LYS A 27 -53.21 -6.04 25.80
N SER A 28 -53.72 -4.87 25.44
CA SER A 28 -54.97 -4.31 25.96
C SER A 28 -55.88 -3.83 24.84
N LYS A 29 -57.20 -3.95 25.03
CA LYS A 29 -58.21 -3.49 24.07
C LYS A 29 -58.13 -1.97 23.85
N SER A 30 -57.89 -1.21 24.92
CA SER A 30 -57.78 0.26 24.85
C SER A 30 -56.58 0.71 24.00
N GLU A 31 -55.49 -0.06 23.99
CA GLU A 31 -54.32 0.21 23.16
C GLU A 31 -54.60 -0.07 21.67
N ALA A 32 -55.35 -1.12 21.38
CA ALA A 32 -55.79 -1.45 20.03
C ALA A 32 -56.77 -0.42 19.46
N GLU A 33 -57.71 0.09 20.28
CA GLU A 33 -58.65 1.14 19.91
C GLU A 33 -57.91 2.46 19.62
N LYS A 34 -57.00 2.88 20.51
CA LYS A 34 -56.17 4.08 20.28
C LYS A 34 -55.34 3.99 19.01
N TYR A 35 -54.70 2.84 18.76
CA TYR A 35 -53.91 2.63 17.54
C TYR A 35 -54.76 2.66 16.28
N ALA A 36 -55.99 2.13 16.35
CA ALA A 36 -56.89 2.09 15.21
C ALA A 36 -57.58 3.44 14.94
N GLU A 37 -57.68 4.31 15.95
CA GLU A 37 -58.17 5.69 15.84
C GLU A 37 -57.10 6.69 15.39
N HIS A 38 -55.89 6.62 15.97
CA HIS A 38 -54.86 7.66 15.81
C HIS A 38 -53.66 7.22 14.96
N GLY A 39 -53.57 5.94 14.56
CA GLY A 39 -52.39 5.41 13.90
C GLY A 39 -51.17 5.39 14.83
N PHE A 40 -49.97 5.20 14.26
CA PHE A 40 -48.72 5.17 15.03
C PHE A 40 -48.28 6.60 15.36
N GLU A 41 -48.71 7.13 16.52
CA GLU A 41 -48.10 8.32 17.11
C GLU A 41 -47.00 7.90 18.10
N ASP A 42 -45.76 8.14 17.70
CA ASP A 42 -44.55 7.85 18.46
C ASP A 42 -44.38 8.91 19.56
N ASN A 43 -44.87 8.63 20.77
CA ASN A 43 -44.70 9.49 21.94
C ASN A 43 -44.08 8.69 23.09
N SER A 44 -42.75 8.60 23.11
CA SER A 44 -41.92 8.73 24.33
C SER A 44 -40.44 8.36 24.10
N ILE A 45 -39.62 9.38 23.91
CA ILE A 45 -38.19 9.35 24.23
C ILE A 45 -38.08 9.54 25.74
N VAL A 46 -37.64 8.53 26.51
CA VAL A 46 -36.67 8.64 27.63
C VAL A 46 -36.03 7.27 27.95
N ASN A 47 -34.74 7.14 27.58
CA ASN A 47 -33.61 6.38 28.17
C ASN A 47 -33.74 4.90 28.63
N LYS A 48 -33.08 3.97 27.91
CA LYS A 48 -31.67 3.57 28.15
C LYS A 48 -31.16 2.54 27.11
N ASN A 49 -30.14 2.97 26.37
CA ASN A 49 -28.96 2.29 25.82
C ASN A 49 -29.03 0.99 24.99
N SER A 50 -28.36 1.11 23.83
CA SER A 50 -27.62 0.12 23.03
C SER A 50 -28.39 -0.69 21.98
N LYS A 51 -28.55 -0.09 20.79
CA LYS A 51 -28.13 -0.64 19.48
C LYS A 51 -28.25 0.45 18.41
N GLY A 52 -27.21 0.56 17.58
CA GLY A 52 -27.01 1.64 16.62
C GLY A 52 -28.17 1.79 15.62
N GLN A 53 -28.44 3.06 15.31
CA GLN A 53 -29.47 3.54 14.41
C GLN A 53 -29.37 2.91 13.02
N SER A 54 -30.46 2.24 12.63
CA SER A 54 -30.79 2.03 11.23
C SER A 54 -31.35 3.35 10.71
N THR A 55 -30.60 4.05 9.86
CA THR A 55 -31.18 5.08 8.99
C THR A 55 -32.20 4.40 8.09
N THR A 56 -33.48 4.71 8.28
CA THR A 56 -34.55 4.34 7.36
C THR A 56 -34.37 5.14 6.07
N VAL A 57 -33.56 4.62 5.16
CA VAL A 57 -33.63 5.00 3.75
C VAL A 57 -34.81 4.22 3.18
N GLU A 58 -35.79 4.93 2.64
CA GLU A 58 -36.94 4.35 1.95
C GLU A 58 -36.46 3.34 0.90
N GLU A 59 -36.79 2.07 1.09
CA GLU A 59 -36.48 0.98 0.15
C GLU A 59 -37.19 1.25 -1.18
N LYS A 60 -36.49 1.91 -2.12
CA LYS A 60 -36.79 1.75 -3.55
C LYS A 60 -36.62 0.27 -3.86
N GLY A 61 -37.72 -0.40 -4.19
CA GLY A 61 -37.75 -1.85 -4.38
C GLY A 61 -36.67 -2.32 -5.34
N ASN A 62 -35.71 -3.10 -4.83
CA ASN A 62 -34.64 -3.69 -5.63
C ASN A 62 -35.24 -4.60 -6.71
N SER A 63 -34.86 -4.39 -7.97
CA SER A 63 -35.34 -5.16 -9.14
C SER A 63 -34.89 -6.63 -9.15
N PHE A 64 -33.96 -7.01 -8.26
CA PHE A 64 -33.36 -8.34 -8.23
C PHE A 64 -33.95 -9.23 -7.12
N ARG A 65 -34.38 -10.44 -7.52
CA ARG A 65 -34.81 -11.47 -6.56
C ARG A 65 -33.63 -12.02 -5.78
N ALA A 66 -33.89 -12.36 -4.51
CA ALA A 66 -32.92 -13.04 -3.66
C ALA A 66 -32.62 -14.43 -4.26
N PRO A 67 -31.35 -14.81 -4.44
CA PRO A 67 -31.01 -16.15 -4.86
C PRO A 67 -31.54 -17.20 -3.89
N LYS A 68 -31.96 -18.35 -4.41
CA LYS A 68 -32.41 -19.46 -3.56
C LYS A 68 -31.22 -20.07 -2.81
N PRO A 69 -31.43 -20.72 -1.65
CA PRO A 69 -30.33 -21.37 -0.92
C PRO A 69 -29.52 -22.38 -1.76
N GLN A 70 -30.17 -23.10 -2.69
CA GLN A 70 -29.51 -24.03 -3.61
C GLN A 70 -28.56 -23.32 -4.59
N GLU A 71 -28.99 -22.18 -5.13
CA GLU A 71 -28.20 -21.34 -6.04
C GLU A 71 -27.00 -20.74 -5.30
N MET A 72 -27.18 -20.32 -4.04
CA MET A 72 -26.08 -19.86 -3.18
C MET A 72 -25.06 -20.96 -2.89
N VAL A 73 -25.50 -22.20 -2.72
CA VAL A 73 -24.60 -23.35 -2.56
C VAL A 73 -23.81 -23.61 -3.84
N GLN A 74 -24.44 -23.52 -5.01
CA GLN A 74 -23.75 -23.65 -6.30
C GLN A 74 -22.74 -22.51 -6.50
N PHE A 75 -23.13 -21.27 -6.21
CA PHE A 75 -22.24 -20.10 -6.29
C PHE A 75 -20.99 -20.27 -5.41
N ARG A 76 -21.15 -20.73 -4.16
CA ARG A 76 -20.02 -21.09 -3.30
C ARG A 76 -19.11 -22.14 -3.95
N LYS A 77 -19.68 -23.20 -4.53
CA LYS A 77 -18.88 -24.26 -5.16
C LYS A 77 -18.04 -23.73 -6.32
N PHE A 78 -18.56 -22.78 -7.11
CA PHE A 78 -17.80 -22.12 -8.16
C PHE A 78 -16.65 -21.26 -7.61
N ILE A 79 -16.85 -20.57 -6.47
CA ILE A 79 -15.78 -19.85 -5.77
C ILE A 79 -14.71 -20.81 -5.24
N GLU A 80 -15.11 -21.93 -4.63
CA GLU A 80 -14.20 -22.96 -4.14
C GLU A 80 -13.42 -23.62 -5.30
N ALA A 81 -14.06 -23.87 -6.44
CA ALA A 81 -13.40 -24.40 -7.63
C ALA A 81 -12.45 -23.39 -8.30
N GLY A 82 -12.68 -22.08 -8.11
CA GLY A 82 -11.90 -21.01 -8.74
C GLY A 82 -12.34 -20.69 -10.17
N GLU A 83 -13.63 -20.83 -10.48
CA GLU A 83 -14.21 -20.53 -11.80
C GLU A 83 -14.55 -19.03 -11.92
N LEU A 84 -13.56 -18.20 -12.24
CA LEU A 84 -13.66 -16.74 -12.23
C LEU A 84 -14.76 -16.20 -13.16
N GLU A 85 -14.83 -16.75 -14.36
CA GLU A 85 -15.69 -16.29 -15.45
C GLU A 85 -17.16 -16.58 -15.14
N ILE A 86 -17.44 -17.76 -14.60
CA ILE A 86 -18.79 -18.16 -14.16
C ILE A 86 -19.22 -17.32 -12.97
N VAL A 87 -18.34 -17.17 -11.97
CA VAL A 87 -18.62 -16.35 -10.78
C VAL A 87 -18.90 -14.91 -11.18
N HIS A 88 -18.06 -14.32 -12.03
CA HIS A 88 -18.26 -12.97 -12.55
C HIS A 88 -19.60 -12.83 -13.26
N LYS A 89 -19.91 -13.74 -14.20
CA LYS A 89 -21.19 -13.71 -14.91
C LYS A 89 -22.38 -13.77 -13.96
N MET A 90 -22.37 -14.67 -12.98
CA MET A 90 -23.45 -14.80 -11.99
C MET A 90 -23.62 -13.53 -11.14
N ILE A 91 -22.53 -12.88 -10.75
CA ILE A 91 -22.55 -11.63 -9.96
C ILE A 91 -23.19 -10.49 -10.75
N TRP A 92 -22.83 -10.33 -12.03
CA TRP A 92 -23.38 -9.26 -12.88
C TRP A 92 -24.79 -9.56 -13.38
N GLU A 93 -25.21 -10.82 -13.46
CA GLU A 93 -26.61 -11.18 -13.71
C GLU A 93 -27.50 -10.91 -12.50
N ASN A 94 -26.98 -11.13 -11.28
CA ASN A 94 -27.68 -10.84 -10.04
C ASN A 94 -26.72 -10.37 -8.93
N PRO A 95 -26.64 -9.05 -8.66
CA PRO A 95 -25.77 -8.50 -7.62
C PRO A 95 -26.01 -9.08 -6.22
N ARG A 96 -27.17 -9.68 -5.99
CA ARG A 96 -27.56 -10.23 -4.68
C ARG A 96 -26.80 -11.50 -4.27
N TYR A 97 -25.99 -12.08 -5.16
CA TYR A 97 -25.05 -13.13 -4.79
C TYR A 97 -23.91 -12.60 -3.90
N LEU A 98 -23.56 -11.32 -4.02
CA LEU A 98 -22.56 -10.66 -3.17
C LEU A 98 -23.19 -9.75 -2.12
N ILE A 99 -24.28 -9.05 -2.42
CA ILE A 99 -24.88 -8.09 -1.48
C ILE A 99 -26.26 -8.57 -1.01
N SER A 100 -26.46 -8.65 0.29
CA SER A 100 -27.78 -8.97 0.87
C SER A 100 -28.75 -7.79 0.74
N SER A 101 -30.02 -7.97 1.09
CA SER A 101 -31.02 -6.89 1.05
C SER A 101 -30.76 -5.74 2.04
N GLY A 102 -29.86 -5.91 3.00
CA GLY A 102 -29.51 -4.87 3.97
C GLY A 102 -28.14 -4.25 3.71
N ASP A 103 -27.67 -4.26 2.46
CA ASP A 103 -26.38 -3.67 2.05
C ASP A 103 -25.16 -4.23 2.80
N THR A 104 -25.27 -5.47 3.27
CA THR A 104 -24.18 -6.22 3.92
C THR A 104 -23.72 -7.38 3.04
N PRO A 105 -22.44 -7.80 3.15
CA PRO A 105 -21.92 -8.95 2.42
C PRO A 105 -22.82 -10.19 2.56
N ALA A 106 -23.14 -10.80 1.43
CA ALA A 106 -23.98 -11.97 1.36
C ALA A 106 -23.31 -13.16 2.04
N ILE A 107 -24.08 -13.85 2.87
CA ILE A 107 -23.60 -15.01 3.61
C ILE A 107 -23.75 -16.22 2.70
N LEU A 108 -22.62 -16.77 2.29
CA LEU A 108 -22.58 -17.97 1.47
C LEU A 108 -22.67 -19.23 2.34
N GLN A 109 -22.09 -19.21 3.55
CA GLN A 109 -22.11 -20.34 4.50
C GLN A 109 -22.78 -19.96 5.81
N GLU A 110 -24.04 -20.38 6.01
CA GLU A 110 -24.89 -19.95 7.13
C GLU A 110 -24.35 -20.31 8.51
N GLY A 111 -23.71 -21.48 8.67
CA GLY A 111 -23.19 -21.94 9.97
C GLY A 111 -22.14 -20.99 10.57
N CYS A 112 -21.03 -20.78 9.86
CA CYS A 112 -19.96 -19.88 10.29
C CYS A 112 -20.16 -18.42 9.82
N ARG A 113 -21.20 -18.17 9.02
CA ARG A 113 -21.51 -16.89 8.34
C ARG A 113 -20.37 -16.39 7.44
N TYR A 114 -19.77 -17.27 6.66
CA TYR A 114 -18.72 -16.86 5.71
C TYR A 114 -19.31 -16.06 4.53
N ASN A 115 -18.70 -14.91 4.27
CA ASN A 115 -18.90 -14.16 3.03
C ASN A 115 -18.07 -14.78 1.88
N GLY A 116 -18.22 -14.24 0.66
CA GLY A 116 -17.45 -14.69 -0.51
C GLY A 116 -15.94 -14.63 -0.32
N LEU A 117 -15.43 -13.59 0.36
CA LEU A 117 -14.00 -13.37 0.55
C LEU A 117 -13.38 -14.34 1.57
N HIS A 118 -14.09 -14.68 2.65
CA HIS A 118 -13.68 -15.72 3.59
C HIS A 118 -13.49 -17.06 2.87
N ILE A 119 -14.43 -17.43 1.99
CA ILE A 119 -14.35 -18.70 1.26
C ILE A 119 -13.20 -18.68 0.26
N ALA A 120 -13.06 -17.58 -0.49
CA ALA A 120 -11.99 -17.39 -1.47
C ALA A 120 -10.60 -17.48 -0.81
N ALA A 121 -10.42 -16.87 0.37
CA ALA A 121 -9.15 -16.87 1.11
C ALA A 121 -8.75 -18.24 1.70
N ILE A 122 -9.70 -19.17 1.87
CA ILE A 122 -9.42 -20.50 2.48
C ILE A 122 -9.20 -21.56 1.40
N LYS A 123 -10.15 -21.69 0.48
CA LYS A 123 -10.37 -22.93 -0.29
C LYS A 123 -10.19 -22.81 -1.79
N SER A 124 -10.08 -21.61 -2.34
CA SER A 124 -10.10 -21.46 -3.79
C SER A 124 -8.78 -21.97 -4.42
N SER A 125 -8.90 -22.69 -5.54
CA SER A 125 -7.76 -23.09 -6.38
C SER A 125 -7.03 -21.88 -6.96
N ARG A 126 -7.76 -20.78 -7.22
CA ARG A 126 -7.27 -19.48 -7.71
C ARG A 126 -7.63 -18.39 -6.70
N ASP A 127 -7.09 -18.53 -5.49
CA ASP A 127 -7.41 -17.70 -4.32
C ASP A 127 -7.15 -16.20 -4.53
N VAL A 128 -5.99 -15.83 -5.08
CA VAL A 128 -5.63 -14.42 -5.32
C VAL A 128 -6.57 -13.77 -6.33
N GLU A 129 -6.75 -14.40 -7.49
CA GLU A 129 -7.56 -13.87 -8.59
C GLU A 129 -9.04 -13.78 -8.20
N MET A 130 -9.54 -14.76 -7.45
CA MET A 130 -10.93 -14.75 -6.97
C MET A 130 -11.15 -13.67 -5.92
N CYS A 131 -10.23 -13.51 -4.96
CA CYS A 131 -10.30 -12.43 -3.99
C CYS A 131 -10.24 -11.07 -4.69
N ALA A 132 -9.31 -10.89 -5.63
CA ALA A 132 -9.18 -9.68 -6.42
C ALA A 132 -10.46 -9.37 -7.20
N LYS A 133 -11.07 -10.38 -7.83
CA LYS A 133 -12.28 -10.16 -8.61
C LYS A 133 -13.48 -9.78 -7.76
N ILE A 134 -13.65 -10.43 -6.61
CA ILE A 134 -14.69 -10.05 -5.63
C ILE A 134 -14.48 -8.62 -5.14
N LEU A 135 -13.24 -8.22 -4.79
CA LEU A 135 -12.97 -6.87 -4.30
C LEU A 135 -13.11 -5.81 -5.39
N GLU A 136 -12.66 -6.10 -6.62
CA GLU A 136 -12.82 -5.24 -7.79
C GLU A 136 -14.31 -4.99 -8.09
N THR A 137 -15.12 -6.05 -8.13
CA THR A 137 -16.57 -5.94 -8.38
C THR A 137 -17.28 -5.15 -7.29
N VAL A 138 -16.95 -5.38 -6.02
CA VAL A 138 -17.57 -4.66 -4.90
C VAL A 138 -17.13 -3.18 -4.86
N SER A 139 -15.91 -2.89 -5.34
CA SER A 139 -15.38 -1.53 -5.42
C SER A 139 -15.85 -0.75 -6.66
N ASP A 140 -16.47 -1.39 -7.65
CA ASP A 140 -16.92 -0.75 -8.88
C ASP A 140 -18.24 0.04 -8.64
N PRO A 141 -18.26 1.38 -8.84
CA PRO A 141 -19.50 2.16 -8.74
C PRO A 141 -20.60 1.69 -9.72
N LYS A 142 -20.23 1.09 -10.87
CA LYS A 142 -21.20 0.52 -11.83
C LYS A 142 -21.94 -0.67 -11.25
N PHE A 143 -21.31 -1.42 -10.36
CA PHE A 143 -21.96 -2.55 -9.68
C PHE A 143 -23.03 -2.04 -8.68
N VAL A 144 -22.76 -0.92 -8.02
CA VAL A 144 -23.74 -0.22 -7.17
C VAL A 144 -24.89 0.34 -8.02
N GLU A 145 -24.57 0.98 -9.15
CA GLU A 145 -25.55 1.46 -10.13
C GLU A 145 -26.44 0.32 -10.64
N LEU A 146 -25.88 -0.86 -10.87
CA LEU A 146 -26.65 -2.02 -11.29
C LEU A 146 -27.70 -2.42 -10.25
N LEU A 147 -27.39 -2.35 -8.95
CA LEU A 147 -28.32 -2.75 -7.88
C LEU A 147 -29.45 -1.73 -7.67
N TYR A 148 -29.13 -0.44 -7.60
CA TYR A 148 -30.11 0.63 -7.29
C TYR A 148 -30.69 1.33 -8.52
N GLY A 149 -30.11 1.13 -9.71
CA GLY A 149 -30.48 1.81 -10.94
C GLY A 149 -29.87 3.21 -11.08
N LYS A 150 -30.67 4.19 -11.52
CA LYS A 150 -30.21 5.58 -11.71
C LYS A 150 -30.23 6.37 -10.40
N GLY A 151 -29.13 7.05 -10.11
CA GLY A 151 -28.92 7.79 -8.86
C GLY A 151 -27.62 8.59 -8.87
N ASP A 152 -27.26 9.14 -7.72
CA ASP A 152 -26.12 10.06 -7.60
C ASP A 152 -24.78 9.31 -7.59
N GLN A 153 -23.89 9.69 -8.50
CA GLN A 153 -22.56 9.09 -8.65
C GLN A 153 -21.72 9.16 -7.36
N ASN A 154 -21.89 10.22 -6.57
CA ASN A 154 -21.15 10.40 -5.31
C ASN A 154 -21.61 9.42 -4.22
N THR A 155 -22.92 9.11 -4.20
CA THR A 155 -23.48 8.10 -3.31
C THR A 155 -22.96 6.72 -3.70
N TYR A 156 -22.86 6.42 -5.00
CA TYR A 156 -22.32 5.14 -5.48
C TYR A 156 -20.85 4.94 -5.12
N ALA A 157 -20.02 5.97 -5.29
CA ALA A 157 -18.63 5.90 -4.86
C ALA A 157 -18.50 5.67 -3.34
N THR A 158 -19.35 6.35 -2.55
CA THR A 158 -19.38 6.18 -1.09
C THR A 158 -19.84 4.78 -0.69
N THR A 159 -20.90 4.26 -1.32
CA THR A 159 -21.43 2.92 -1.07
C THR A 159 -20.43 1.83 -1.48
N ALA A 160 -19.77 1.96 -2.63
CA ALA A 160 -18.72 1.02 -3.05
C ALA A 160 -17.57 0.97 -2.03
N LYS A 161 -17.17 2.12 -1.48
CA LYS A 161 -16.17 2.19 -0.42
C LYS A 161 -16.65 1.51 0.88
N ILE A 162 -17.91 1.70 1.27
CA ILE A 162 -18.50 1.03 2.44
C ILE A 162 -18.54 -0.48 2.21
N TRP A 163 -18.95 -0.94 1.02
CA TRP A 163 -19.00 -2.38 0.74
C TRP A 163 -17.60 -3.00 0.73
N LEU A 164 -16.60 -2.29 0.19
CA LEU A 164 -15.21 -2.72 0.22
C LEU A 164 -14.72 -2.89 1.68
N ASP A 165 -14.97 -1.90 2.53
CA ASP A 165 -14.65 -1.95 3.96
C ASP A 165 -15.35 -3.14 4.66
N LEU A 166 -16.65 -3.34 4.41
CA LEU A 166 -17.39 -4.46 4.96
C LEU A 166 -16.81 -5.81 4.51
N TYR A 167 -16.45 -5.95 3.24
CA TYR A 167 -15.88 -7.20 2.74
C TYR A 167 -14.52 -7.51 3.35
N LEU A 168 -13.68 -6.50 3.56
CA LEU A 168 -12.34 -6.64 4.15
C LEU A 168 -12.37 -6.89 5.65
N ASN A 169 -13.31 -6.27 6.37
CA ASN A 169 -13.26 -6.17 7.84
C ASN A 169 -14.39 -6.89 8.57
N THR A 170 -15.43 -7.40 7.89
CA THR A 170 -16.49 -8.17 8.56
C THR A 170 -15.93 -9.50 9.09
N PRO A 171 -15.98 -9.75 10.41
CA PRO A 171 -15.51 -11.01 10.97
C PRO A 171 -16.53 -12.14 10.80
N ASP A 172 -16.05 -13.39 10.87
CA ASP A 172 -16.90 -14.56 10.93
C ASP A 172 -17.66 -14.66 12.28
N ARG A 173 -18.76 -15.42 12.31
CA ARG A 173 -19.53 -15.59 13.55
C ARG A 173 -18.90 -16.56 14.54
N GLY A 174 -18.10 -17.51 14.05
CA GLY A 174 -17.55 -18.58 14.88
C GLY A 174 -16.42 -18.10 15.77
N LEU A 175 -15.35 -17.58 15.15
CA LEU A 175 -14.11 -17.20 15.83
C LEU A 175 -13.84 -15.70 15.85
N ASN A 176 -14.73 -14.90 15.24
CA ASN A 176 -14.53 -13.47 15.05
C ASN A 176 -13.26 -13.15 14.23
N GLU A 177 -12.90 -14.04 13.30
CA GLU A 177 -11.77 -13.92 12.39
C GLU A 177 -12.20 -13.16 11.13
N THR A 178 -11.42 -12.14 10.76
CA THR A 178 -11.59 -11.42 9.49
C THR A 178 -10.98 -12.20 8.32
N PRO A 179 -11.30 -11.87 7.05
CA PRO A 179 -10.66 -12.49 5.89
C PRO A 179 -9.12 -12.47 5.94
N LEU A 180 -8.53 -11.41 6.53
CA LEU A 180 -7.09 -11.32 6.76
C LEU A 180 -6.58 -12.37 7.77
N HIS A 181 -7.34 -12.64 8.84
CA HIS A 181 -7.01 -13.73 9.78
C HIS A 181 -7.01 -15.08 9.06
N PHE A 182 -7.99 -15.35 8.21
CA PHE A 182 -8.02 -16.60 7.43
C PHE A 182 -6.82 -16.70 6.49
N ALA A 183 -6.53 -15.67 5.70
CA ALA A 183 -5.38 -15.68 4.79
C ALA A 183 -4.05 -15.92 5.53
N ALA A 184 -3.85 -15.27 6.68
CA ALA A 184 -2.68 -15.45 7.53
C ALA A 184 -2.60 -16.87 8.15
N LYS A 185 -3.71 -17.35 8.70
CA LYS A 185 -3.85 -18.66 9.36
C LYS A 185 -3.55 -19.83 8.43
N PHE A 186 -3.98 -19.74 7.18
CA PHE A 186 -3.73 -20.74 6.14
C PHE A 186 -2.40 -20.54 5.38
N GLY A 187 -1.64 -19.48 5.70
CA GLY A 187 -0.34 -19.20 5.09
C GLY A 187 -0.44 -18.81 3.61
N ARG A 188 -1.50 -18.08 3.21
CA ARG A 188 -1.72 -17.63 1.83
C ARG A 188 -1.01 -16.30 1.58
N LYS A 189 0.31 -16.33 1.39
CA LYS A 189 1.15 -15.11 1.23
C LYS A 189 0.63 -14.14 0.18
N GLU A 190 0.28 -14.62 -1.00
CA GLU A 190 -0.14 -13.74 -2.10
C GLU A 190 -1.52 -13.10 -1.86
N VAL A 191 -2.44 -13.83 -1.21
CA VAL A 191 -3.73 -13.26 -0.75
C VAL A 191 -3.50 -12.20 0.32
N VAL A 192 -2.61 -12.46 1.29
CA VAL A 192 -2.26 -11.48 2.33
C VAL A 192 -1.70 -10.20 1.71
N LYS A 193 -0.77 -10.30 0.74
CA LYS A 193 -0.25 -9.12 0.02
C LYS A 193 -1.37 -8.34 -0.67
N HIS A 194 -2.28 -9.04 -1.34
CA HIS A 194 -3.36 -8.40 -2.06
C HIS A 194 -4.33 -7.68 -1.12
N LEU A 195 -4.73 -8.30 0.00
CA LEU A 195 -5.60 -7.67 1.00
C LEU A 195 -4.94 -6.43 1.63
N ILE A 196 -3.65 -6.51 1.96
CA ILE A 196 -2.89 -5.39 2.55
C ILE A 196 -2.69 -4.22 1.57
N SER A 197 -2.79 -4.46 0.26
CA SER A 197 -2.70 -3.40 -0.75
C SER A 197 -3.85 -2.39 -0.65
N TYR A 198 -4.98 -2.79 -0.04
CA TYR A 198 -6.11 -1.92 0.23
C TYR A 198 -5.92 -1.18 1.56
N PRO A 199 -5.94 0.16 1.56
CA PRO A 199 -5.75 0.95 2.78
C PRO A 199 -6.88 0.77 3.80
N GLU A 200 -8.07 0.35 3.36
CA GLU A 200 -9.21 0.05 4.22
C GLU A 200 -9.03 -1.26 5.01
N CYS A 201 -8.07 -2.12 4.66
CA CYS A 201 -7.87 -3.40 5.34
C CYS A 201 -7.24 -3.23 6.73
N LEU A 202 -7.98 -3.58 7.79
CA LEU A 202 -7.52 -3.43 9.16
C LEU A 202 -6.64 -4.60 9.61
N LYS A 203 -5.38 -4.29 9.92
CA LYS A 203 -4.38 -5.27 10.41
C LYS A 203 -4.44 -5.53 11.92
N THR A 204 -5.14 -4.68 12.66
CA THR A 204 -5.15 -4.65 14.13
C THR A 204 -6.39 -5.29 14.76
N VAL A 205 -7.31 -5.82 13.95
CA VAL A 205 -8.54 -6.47 14.43
C VAL A 205 -8.17 -7.70 15.25
N ARG A 206 -8.90 -7.95 16.33
CA ARG A 206 -8.67 -9.09 17.22
C ARG A 206 -9.81 -10.11 17.12
N ASN A 207 -9.45 -11.38 17.09
CA ASN A 207 -10.40 -12.48 17.10
C ASN A 207 -10.95 -12.77 18.51
N LYS A 208 -11.76 -13.83 18.66
CA LYS A 208 -12.33 -14.26 19.95
C LYS A 208 -11.28 -14.65 21.01
N PHE A 209 -10.08 -15.01 20.57
CA PHE A 209 -8.94 -15.33 21.43
C PHE A 209 -8.04 -14.12 21.70
N ASP A 210 -8.50 -12.91 21.33
CA ASP A 210 -7.75 -11.66 21.44
C ASP A 210 -6.47 -11.60 20.58
N GLN A 211 -6.38 -12.48 19.57
CA GLN A 211 -5.23 -12.59 18.69
C GLN A 211 -5.41 -11.74 17.44
N THR A 212 -4.32 -11.12 16.99
CA THR A 212 -4.25 -10.38 15.73
C THR A 212 -3.94 -11.31 14.54
N PRO A 213 -4.18 -10.88 13.28
CA PRO A 213 -3.78 -11.65 12.09
C PRO A 213 -2.29 -12.03 12.10
N LEU A 214 -1.44 -11.18 12.69
CA LEU A 214 0.00 -11.40 12.84
C LEU A 214 0.33 -12.59 13.77
N GLU A 215 -0.46 -12.78 14.82
CA GLU A 215 -0.26 -13.84 15.81
C GLU A 215 -0.76 -15.20 15.34
N VAL A 216 -1.77 -15.23 14.47
CA VAL A 216 -2.36 -16.49 13.95
C VAL A 216 -1.67 -17.02 12.69
N VAL A 217 -0.62 -16.34 12.20
CA VAL A 217 0.11 -16.69 10.97
C VAL A 217 0.57 -18.15 10.99
N CYS A 218 0.24 -18.89 9.92
CA CYS A 218 0.69 -20.26 9.68
C CYS A 218 0.29 -21.28 10.77
N THR A 219 -0.65 -20.97 11.65
CA THR A 219 -1.14 -21.92 12.68
C THR A 219 -1.76 -23.20 12.10
N ARG A 220 -2.20 -23.19 10.83
CA ARG A 220 -2.69 -24.37 10.11
C ARG A 220 -1.72 -24.97 9.11
N LYS A 221 -0.68 -24.24 8.71
CA LYS A 221 0.32 -24.65 7.71
C LYS A 221 1.70 -24.44 8.31
N GLY A 222 2.36 -25.51 8.75
CA GLY A 222 3.59 -25.46 9.57
C GLY A 222 4.88 -25.03 8.84
N ASP A 223 4.80 -24.06 7.93
CA ASP A 223 5.94 -23.52 7.21
C ASP A 223 6.45 -22.24 7.91
N GLU A 224 7.56 -22.37 8.64
CA GLU A 224 8.13 -21.28 9.45
C GLU A 224 8.75 -20.17 8.60
N ASP A 225 9.34 -20.49 7.45
CA ASP A 225 9.96 -19.48 6.59
C ASP A 225 8.88 -18.65 5.89
N LEU A 226 7.82 -19.30 5.42
CA LEU A 226 6.62 -18.60 4.94
C LEU A 226 5.97 -17.77 6.05
N ALA A 227 5.98 -18.26 7.30
CA ALA A 227 5.45 -17.52 8.43
C ALA A 227 6.26 -16.23 8.70
N LYS A 228 7.59 -16.27 8.61
CA LYS A 228 8.45 -15.08 8.74
C LYS A 228 8.14 -14.06 7.64
N GLU A 229 8.00 -14.52 6.40
CA GLU A 229 7.67 -13.63 5.27
C GLU A 229 6.29 -12.97 5.43
N ILE A 230 5.27 -13.74 5.83
CA ILE A 230 3.92 -13.20 6.05
C ILE A 230 3.91 -12.22 7.23
N ARG A 231 4.64 -12.51 8.32
CA ARG A 231 4.79 -11.57 9.44
C ARG A 231 5.44 -10.26 8.98
N ALA A 232 6.50 -10.32 8.18
CA ALA A 232 7.15 -9.14 7.63
C ALA A 232 6.23 -8.29 6.72
N LEU A 233 5.24 -8.91 6.06
CA LEU A 233 4.24 -8.21 5.26
C LEU A 233 3.14 -7.55 6.12
N LEU A 234 2.74 -8.23 7.19
CA LEU A 234 1.71 -7.74 8.11
C LEU A 234 2.24 -6.63 9.04
N GLU A 235 3.50 -6.72 9.42
CA GLU A 235 4.18 -5.67 10.19
C GLU A 235 4.24 -4.35 9.41
N GLU A 236 4.14 -3.24 10.13
CA GLU A 236 4.35 -1.93 9.55
C GLU A 236 5.82 -1.78 9.13
N GLN A 237 6.02 -1.48 7.85
CA GLN A 237 7.34 -1.20 7.31
C GLN A 237 7.70 0.25 7.59
N PHE A 238 8.85 0.44 8.23
CA PHE A 238 9.44 1.74 8.52
C PHE A 238 10.65 2.00 7.63
N TYR A 239 10.81 3.27 7.29
CA TYR A 239 11.92 3.80 6.49
C TYR A 239 12.60 4.92 7.24
N VAL A 240 13.92 4.99 7.14
CA VAL A 240 14.74 6.06 7.71
C VAL A 240 15.30 6.90 6.56
N PRO A 241 14.84 8.15 6.37
CA PRO A 241 15.29 9.00 5.27
C PRO A 241 16.50 9.86 5.67
N VAL A 242 17.32 10.19 4.67
CA VAL A 242 18.30 11.27 4.73
C VAL A 242 17.70 12.52 4.10
N LEU A 243 17.70 13.60 4.86
CA LEU A 243 17.15 14.89 4.47
C LEU A 243 18.28 15.86 4.16
N ARG A 244 18.28 16.41 2.94
CA ARG A 244 19.19 17.49 2.51
C ARG A 244 18.40 18.66 1.94
N ALA A 245 18.86 19.87 2.19
CA ALA A 245 18.35 21.06 1.51
C ALA A 245 18.86 21.10 0.06
N GLU A 246 18.03 21.51 -0.90
CA GLU A 246 18.43 21.63 -2.31
C GLU A 246 19.60 22.60 -2.53
N ASP A 247 19.65 23.66 -1.73
CA ASP A 247 20.65 24.73 -1.80
C ASP A 247 21.88 24.46 -0.93
N ASN A 248 21.98 23.27 -0.31
CA ASN A 248 23.01 22.92 0.68
C ASN A 248 23.14 23.94 1.83
N SER A 249 22.12 24.78 2.07
CA SER A 249 22.14 25.80 3.14
C SER A 249 22.07 25.19 4.54
N LEU A 250 21.46 24.01 4.66
CA LEU A 250 21.32 23.26 5.91
C LEU A 250 22.22 22.03 5.92
N GLN A 251 22.74 21.70 7.10
CA GLN A 251 23.45 20.45 7.30
C GLN A 251 22.52 19.25 7.05
N PRO A 252 23.03 18.18 6.41
CA PRO A 252 22.25 16.98 6.14
C PRO A 252 21.83 16.32 7.46
N THR A 253 20.55 15.95 7.58
CA THR A 253 19.99 15.36 8.81
C THR A 253 19.34 14.01 8.54
N ILE A 254 19.45 13.11 9.53
CA ILE A 254 18.76 11.81 9.51
C ILE A 254 17.35 12.03 10.06
N GLY A 255 16.36 11.85 9.19
CA GLY A 255 14.95 11.99 9.52
C GLY A 255 14.47 10.96 10.54
N MET A 256 13.28 11.18 11.08
CA MET A 256 12.62 10.19 11.94
C MET A 256 12.16 8.99 11.11
N PRO A 257 12.11 7.78 11.69
CA PRO A 257 11.50 6.64 11.02
C PRO A 257 10.05 6.95 10.67
N PHE A 258 9.65 6.74 9.42
CA PHE A 258 8.29 6.93 8.96
C PHE A 258 7.77 5.68 8.27
N SER A 259 6.46 5.50 8.24
CA SER A 259 5.80 4.42 7.50
C SER A 259 5.09 5.02 6.29
N PRO A 260 4.88 4.27 5.18
CA PRO A 260 4.13 4.77 4.02
C PRO A 260 2.73 5.28 4.37
N ALA A 261 2.10 4.74 5.42
CA ALA A 261 0.80 5.21 5.93
C ALA A 261 0.86 6.59 6.61
N SER A 262 2.05 7.04 7.02
CA SER A 262 2.30 8.33 7.66
C SER A 262 3.57 8.96 7.08
N PRO A 263 3.49 9.57 5.90
CA PRO A 263 4.65 10.16 5.24
C PRO A 263 5.22 11.33 6.06
N PRO A 264 6.54 11.59 5.97
CA PRO A 264 7.17 12.67 6.68
C PRO A 264 6.64 14.00 6.13
N LYS A 265 6.23 14.91 7.02
CA LYS A 265 5.87 16.28 6.64
C LYS A 265 7.15 17.06 6.41
N ILE A 266 7.58 17.13 5.15
CA ILE A 266 8.77 17.88 4.72
C ILE A 266 8.31 19.29 4.28
N ASN A 267 9.12 20.32 4.57
CA ASN A 267 8.85 21.73 4.22
C ASN A 267 7.58 22.32 4.86
N ILE A 268 7.57 22.37 6.20
CA ILE A 268 6.45 22.89 7.00
C ILE A 268 6.30 24.42 6.85
N ASP A 269 7.40 25.11 6.53
CA ASP A 269 7.45 26.56 6.45
C ASP A 269 7.86 27.01 5.03
N PRO A 270 7.04 27.84 4.34
CA PRO A 270 7.35 28.33 3.00
C PRO A 270 8.59 29.24 2.92
N LEU A 271 9.07 29.77 4.05
CA LEU A 271 10.28 30.59 4.11
C LEU A 271 11.56 29.75 4.31
N SER A 272 11.40 28.50 4.75
CA SER A 272 12.52 27.58 4.98
C SER A 272 13.00 26.96 3.66
N PRO A 273 14.30 26.65 3.53
CA PRO A 273 14.86 26.07 2.31
C PRO A 273 14.23 24.70 2.02
N LYS A 274 14.01 24.41 0.72
CA LYS A 274 13.38 23.16 0.28
C LYS A 274 14.26 21.96 0.62
N VAL A 275 13.76 21.11 1.50
CA VAL A 275 14.38 19.85 1.89
C VAL A 275 13.85 18.72 1.02
N GLN A 276 14.73 17.81 0.60
CA GLN A 276 14.43 16.60 -0.16
C GLN A 276 15.02 15.37 0.52
N VAL A 277 14.37 14.23 0.27
CA VAL A 277 14.90 12.92 0.63
C VAL A 277 15.98 12.54 -0.39
N LYS A 278 17.23 12.39 0.04
CA LYS A 278 18.33 11.97 -0.84
C LYS A 278 18.69 10.50 -0.71
N ALA A 279 18.37 9.87 0.41
CA ALA A 279 18.53 8.43 0.60
C ALA A 279 17.47 7.88 1.54
N LEU A 280 17.19 6.58 1.41
CA LEU A 280 16.18 5.84 2.17
C LEU A 280 16.75 4.48 2.57
N ALA A 281 16.71 4.20 3.87
CA ALA A 281 16.97 2.87 4.41
C ALA A 281 15.65 2.21 4.81
N GLY A 282 15.40 0.98 4.36
CA GLY A 282 14.19 0.20 4.64
C GLY A 282 13.73 -0.59 3.42
N PRO A 283 12.74 -1.48 3.56
CA PRO A 283 11.84 -1.64 4.71
C PRO A 283 12.47 -2.35 5.91
N MET A 284 12.11 -1.92 7.12
CA MET A 284 12.47 -2.59 8.38
C MET A 284 11.40 -2.41 9.45
N THR A 285 11.46 -3.13 10.57
CA THR A 285 10.48 -2.99 11.66
C THR A 285 10.66 -1.67 12.42
N LYS A 286 9.65 -1.23 13.19
CA LYS A 286 9.73 0.01 13.98
C LYS A 286 10.95 0.03 14.92
N SER A 287 11.16 -1.06 15.64
CA SER A 287 12.28 -1.20 16.59
C SER A 287 13.62 -1.17 15.87
N GLN A 288 13.74 -1.89 14.74
CA GLN A 288 14.93 -1.87 13.90
C GLN A 288 15.20 -0.47 13.35
N ALA A 289 14.18 0.26 12.89
CA ALA A 289 14.33 1.60 12.34
C ALA A 289 14.79 2.63 13.38
N VAL A 290 14.28 2.54 14.61
CA VAL A 290 14.73 3.39 15.72
C VAL A 290 16.18 3.08 16.08
N GLU A 291 16.56 1.80 16.15
CA GLU A 291 17.93 1.40 16.44
C GLU A 291 18.90 1.77 15.31
N PHE A 292 18.50 1.56 14.06
CA PHE A 292 19.24 1.93 12.86
C PHE A 292 19.53 3.43 12.86
N ARG A 293 18.50 4.25 13.08
CA ARG A 293 18.65 5.70 13.22
C ARG A 293 19.59 6.09 14.37
N ARG A 294 19.49 5.41 15.52
CA ARG A 294 20.37 5.66 16.68
C ARG A 294 21.83 5.39 16.31
N LYS A 295 22.11 4.24 15.71
CA LYS A 295 23.44 3.84 15.23
C LYS A 295 23.99 4.82 14.19
N TRP A 296 23.15 5.29 13.28
CA TRP A 296 23.56 6.22 12.23
C TRP A 296 23.80 7.66 12.74
N LYS A 297 22.97 8.14 13.66
CA LYS A 297 23.11 9.48 14.24
C LYS A 297 24.31 9.56 15.18
N THR A 298 24.55 8.51 15.95
CA THR A 298 25.64 8.43 16.92
C THR A 298 26.21 7.02 16.92
N PRO A 299 27.23 6.75 16.07
CA PRO A 299 27.96 5.49 16.10
C PRO A 299 28.49 5.22 17.52
N PRO A 300 28.38 3.99 18.06
CA PRO A 300 28.90 3.67 19.38
C PRO A 300 30.38 4.06 19.49
N ARG A 301 30.74 4.84 20.52
CA ARG A 301 32.15 5.17 20.80
C ARG A 301 32.83 3.88 21.26
N LEU A 302 33.89 3.46 20.56
CA LEU A 302 34.81 2.43 21.06
C LEU A 302 35.29 2.85 22.47
N PRO A 303 35.21 1.99 23.50
CA PRO A 303 35.88 2.27 24.77
C PRO A 303 37.38 2.37 24.50
N ARG A 304 37.94 3.57 24.70
CA ARG A 304 39.36 3.91 24.47
C ARG A 304 40.29 3.36 25.56
N THR A 305 39.76 2.58 26.50
CA THR A 305 40.52 2.01 27.61
C THR A 305 40.26 0.50 27.67
N PRO A 306 41.30 -0.35 27.55
CA PRO A 306 41.17 -1.76 27.86
C PRO A 306 41.02 -1.88 29.38
N ASN A 307 39.78 -1.90 29.89
CA ASN A 307 39.55 -2.30 31.27
C ASN A 307 39.72 -3.81 31.35
N ALA A 308 40.83 -4.24 31.95
CA ALA A 308 41.22 -5.64 32.14
C ALA A 308 40.38 -6.37 33.22
N HIS A 309 39.16 -5.94 33.51
CA HIS A 309 38.31 -6.54 34.54
C HIS A 309 36.83 -6.45 34.17
N ASP A 310 36.42 -7.25 33.18
CA ASP A 310 35.05 -7.76 33.10
C ASP A 310 35.00 -8.92 32.09
N GLN A 311 35.32 -10.13 32.58
CA GLN A 311 35.32 -11.36 31.78
C GLN A 311 33.95 -12.07 31.73
N LEU A 312 32.83 -11.40 32.02
CA LEU A 312 31.53 -12.08 32.13
C LEU A 312 30.34 -11.36 31.49
N ASN A 313 30.54 -10.63 30.39
CA ASN A 313 29.43 -10.26 29.52
C ASN A 313 29.87 -10.11 28.06
N ASP A 314 30.38 -11.20 27.49
CA ASP A 314 30.75 -11.28 26.09
C ASP A 314 29.52 -11.68 25.27
N SER A 315 28.69 -10.69 24.93
CA SER A 315 27.71 -10.84 23.85
C SER A 315 27.40 -9.49 23.23
N PHE A 316 27.82 -9.31 21.99
CA PHE A 316 27.55 -8.19 21.08
C PHE A 316 28.44 -6.93 21.16
N THR A 317 29.77 -7.09 21.17
CA THR A 317 30.67 -6.12 20.53
C THR A 317 30.82 -6.42 19.03
N PHE A 318 29.76 -6.19 18.25
CA PHE A 318 29.87 -6.16 16.78
C PHE A 318 30.31 -4.76 16.35
N LEU A 319 31.62 -4.56 16.24
CA LEU A 319 32.18 -3.56 15.34
C LEU A 319 33.03 -4.30 14.32
N SER A 320 32.49 -4.47 13.13
CA SER A 320 33.27 -4.94 11.99
C SER A 320 34.45 -3.98 11.77
N PRO A 321 35.67 -4.45 11.46
CA PRO A 321 36.90 -3.63 11.35
C PRO A 321 36.89 -2.53 10.25
N ARG A 322 35.74 -2.26 9.63
CA ARG A 322 35.57 -1.41 8.43
C ARG A 322 35.32 0.07 8.74
N ASN A 323 34.87 0.42 9.95
CA ASN A 323 34.55 1.80 10.33
C ASN A 323 35.77 2.53 10.93
N LYS A 324 36.90 2.54 10.21
CA LYS A 324 38.14 3.15 10.72
C LYS A 324 38.11 4.69 10.74
N ASN A 325 37.19 5.34 10.03
CA ASN A 325 37.39 6.74 9.68
C ASN A 325 36.12 7.59 9.81
N PRO A 326 35.86 8.24 10.97
CA PRO A 326 34.92 9.37 11.04
C PRO A 326 35.28 10.50 10.05
N SER A 327 36.50 10.47 9.49
CA SER A 327 36.95 11.32 8.40
C SER A 327 36.22 11.07 7.06
N LEU A 328 35.59 9.92 6.80
CA LEU A 328 34.80 9.72 5.57
C LEU A 328 33.52 10.59 5.56
N ARG A 329 32.92 10.81 6.74
CA ARG A 329 31.80 11.76 6.91
C ARG A 329 32.23 13.22 6.72
N LEU A 330 33.52 13.52 6.92
CA LEU A 330 34.12 14.86 6.84
C LEU A 330 34.84 15.12 5.51
N GLN A 331 35.22 14.08 4.76
CA GLN A 331 35.90 14.17 3.46
C GLN A 331 34.94 14.46 2.30
N ASP A 332 33.70 13.98 2.39
CA ASP A 332 32.70 14.15 1.35
C ASP A 332 31.51 14.96 1.90
N THR A 333 31.49 16.25 1.59
CA THR A 333 30.43 17.19 1.99
C THR A 333 29.09 16.87 1.32
N GLU A 334 29.09 16.21 0.16
CA GLU A 334 27.88 15.95 -0.63
C GLU A 334 27.26 14.58 -0.36
N LYS A 335 28.07 13.52 -0.17
CA LYS A 335 27.58 12.15 0.03
C LYS A 335 28.13 11.42 1.25
N GLY A 336 28.89 12.08 2.13
CA GLY A 336 29.49 11.44 3.30
C GLY A 336 28.49 10.77 4.25
N LEU A 337 27.29 11.35 4.43
CA LEU A 337 26.26 10.78 5.31
C LEU A 337 25.60 9.55 4.69
N GLU A 338 25.39 9.59 3.37
CA GLU A 338 24.85 8.52 2.54
C GLU A 338 25.82 7.34 2.47
N THR A 339 27.12 7.58 2.37
CA THR A 339 28.15 6.53 2.43
C THR A 339 28.14 5.79 3.78
N VAL A 340 28.09 6.52 4.90
CA VAL A 340 27.97 5.89 6.24
C VAL A 340 26.65 5.12 6.37
N GLY A 341 25.55 5.66 5.82
CA GLY A 341 24.25 5.00 5.80
C GLY A 341 24.24 3.71 4.98
N ARG A 342 24.90 3.71 3.81
CA ARG A 342 25.09 2.53 2.94
C ARG A 342 25.84 1.41 3.62
N ASP A 343 26.93 1.74 4.31
CA ASP A 343 27.74 0.76 5.03
C ASP A 343 26.94 0.17 6.20
N LEU A 344 26.22 1.01 6.94
CA LEU A 344 25.36 0.56 8.04
C LEU A 344 24.18 -0.28 7.55
N ALA A 345 23.58 0.06 6.40
CA ALA A 345 22.52 -0.72 5.78
C ALA A 345 23.01 -2.11 5.36
N GLN A 346 24.24 -2.19 4.83
CA GLN A 346 24.86 -3.48 4.52
C GLN A 346 25.12 -4.32 5.78
N GLU A 347 25.59 -3.70 6.86
CA GLU A 347 25.83 -4.36 8.15
C GLU A 347 24.54 -4.84 8.82
N CYS A 348 23.47 -4.04 8.75
CA CYS A 348 22.17 -4.38 9.32
C CYS A 348 21.30 -5.25 8.40
N HIS A 349 21.81 -5.64 7.21
CA HIS A 349 21.06 -6.35 6.17
C HIS A 349 19.73 -5.67 5.78
N VAL A 350 19.74 -4.34 5.73
CA VAL A 350 18.57 -3.52 5.40
C VAL A 350 18.68 -3.04 3.95
N PRO A 351 17.60 -3.06 3.16
CA PRO A 351 17.62 -2.50 1.82
C PRO A 351 17.86 -1.00 1.84
N TRP A 352 18.57 -0.52 0.83
CA TRP A 352 19.01 0.87 0.73
C TRP A 352 18.63 1.43 -0.64
N LYS A 353 18.28 2.71 -0.72
CA LYS A 353 18.04 3.41 -1.99
C LYS A 353 18.58 4.84 -1.91
N GLU A 354 19.24 5.29 -2.96
CA GLU A 354 19.73 6.68 -3.07
C GLU A 354 19.14 7.37 -4.28
N TRP A 355 18.89 8.67 -4.13
CA TRP A 355 18.55 9.53 -5.23
C TRP A 355 19.77 9.82 -6.10
N TRP A 356 19.67 9.54 -7.39
CA TRP A 356 20.69 9.86 -8.38
C TRP A 356 20.16 10.90 -9.37
N PRO A 357 20.68 12.14 -9.36
CA PRO A 357 20.21 13.20 -10.26
C PRO A 357 20.25 12.82 -11.74
N PHE A 358 21.25 12.03 -12.17
CA PHE A 358 21.42 11.62 -13.56
C PHE A 358 20.47 10.50 -14.00
N LEU A 359 20.01 9.64 -13.07
CA LEU A 359 18.97 8.63 -13.36
C LEU A 359 17.56 9.20 -13.15
N ASN A 360 17.45 10.30 -12.40
CA ASN A 360 16.18 10.85 -11.93
C ASN A 360 15.33 9.78 -11.20
N ASP A 361 15.99 8.88 -10.47
CA ASP A 361 15.37 7.76 -9.77
C ASP A 361 16.13 7.39 -8.47
N TYR A 362 15.46 6.64 -7.60
CA TYR A 362 16.01 6.08 -6.36
C TYR A 362 16.53 4.66 -6.57
N THR A 363 17.85 4.48 -6.56
CA THR A 363 18.51 3.21 -6.92
C THR A 363 19.67 2.89 -5.98
N ASP A 364 19.88 1.60 -5.69
CA ASP A 364 21.16 1.10 -5.13
C ASP A 364 22.04 0.58 -6.26
N LEU A 365 23.12 1.30 -6.58
CA LEU A 365 24.05 0.89 -7.65
C LEU A 365 24.92 -0.33 -7.28
N ARG A 366 24.76 -0.93 -6.10
CA ARG A 366 25.43 -2.19 -5.74
C ARG A 366 24.59 -3.42 -6.06
N CYS A 367 23.28 -3.26 -6.29
CA CYS A 367 22.43 -4.38 -6.68
C CYS A 367 22.47 -4.57 -8.21
N THR A 368 22.21 -5.81 -8.64
CA THR A 368 22.18 -6.16 -10.07
C THR A 368 21.14 -5.36 -10.85
N GLU A 369 19.99 -5.10 -10.24
CA GLU A 369 18.93 -4.26 -10.82
C GLU A 369 19.39 -2.81 -11.03
N GLY A 370 20.07 -2.22 -10.04
CA GLY A 370 20.58 -0.86 -10.13
C GLY A 370 21.72 -0.71 -11.12
N LEU A 371 22.59 -1.71 -11.21
CA LEU A 371 23.61 -1.78 -12.26
C LEU A 371 22.99 -1.88 -13.65
N ALA A 372 21.91 -2.66 -13.82
CA ALA A 372 21.19 -2.73 -15.09
C ALA A 372 20.55 -1.39 -15.48
N GLN A 373 20.01 -0.63 -14.51
CA GLN A 373 19.51 0.72 -14.75
C GLN A 373 20.64 1.68 -15.19
N LEU A 374 21.80 1.60 -14.54
CA LEU A 374 22.98 2.38 -14.90
C LEU A 374 23.48 2.02 -16.31
N GLU A 375 23.59 0.74 -16.63
CA GLU A 375 23.99 0.25 -17.95
C GLU A 375 23.03 0.76 -19.04
N LYS A 376 21.72 0.67 -18.81
CA LYS A 376 20.71 1.20 -19.72
C LYS A 376 20.87 2.71 -19.95
N TYR A 377 21.16 3.47 -18.90
CA TYR A 377 21.43 4.90 -19.01
C TYR A 377 22.68 5.19 -19.86
N LEU A 378 23.77 4.46 -19.62
CA LEU A 378 25.03 4.59 -20.37
C LEU A 378 24.85 4.22 -21.85
N ILE A 379 24.12 3.15 -22.16
CA ILE A 379 23.80 2.74 -23.53
C ILE A 379 23.02 3.84 -24.26
N ASN A 380 21.95 4.36 -23.65
CA ASN A 380 21.13 5.42 -24.25
C ASN A 380 21.97 6.67 -24.51
N ARG A 381 22.81 7.07 -23.55
CA ARG A 381 23.66 8.25 -23.70
C ARG A 381 24.72 8.06 -24.78
N ASN A 382 25.33 6.87 -24.88
CA ASN A 382 26.27 6.56 -25.95
C ASN A 382 25.61 6.64 -27.34
N SER A 383 24.36 6.16 -27.47
CA SER A 383 23.58 6.29 -28.71
C SER A 383 23.32 7.76 -29.06
N GLN A 384 22.92 8.59 -28.10
CA GLN A 384 22.72 10.04 -28.32
C GLN A 384 24.00 10.75 -28.77
N VAL A 385 25.15 10.41 -28.18
CA VAL A 385 26.45 10.97 -28.57
C VAL A 385 26.81 10.54 -30.00
N LYS A 386 26.56 9.27 -30.38
CA LYS A 386 26.78 8.79 -31.75
C LYS A 386 25.87 9.50 -32.76
N GLU A 387 24.58 9.66 -32.44
CA GLU A 387 23.63 10.39 -33.28
C GLU A 387 24.03 11.85 -33.48
N ARG A 388 24.44 12.54 -32.42
CA ARG A 388 24.95 13.93 -32.49
C ARG A 388 26.21 14.04 -33.36
N LYS A 389 27.16 13.11 -33.23
CA LYS A 389 28.36 13.06 -34.09
C LYS A 389 28.00 12.87 -35.55
N THR A 390 27.08 11.95 -35.86
CA THR A 390 26.62 11.74 -37.25
C THR A 390 25.85 12.93 -37.83
N MET A 391 25.11 13.68 -37.00
CA MET A 391 24.44 14.93 -37.40
C MET A 391 25.47 16.03 -37.69
N GLN A 392 26.49 16.19 -36.84
CA GLN A 392 27.57 17.17 -37.03
C GLN A 392 28.40 16.88 -38.29
N GLU A 393 28.73 15.62 -38.57
CA GLU A 393 29.42 15.22 -39.81
C GLU A 393 28.58 15.53 -41.05
N LYS A 394 27.26 15.28 -41.02
CA LYS A 394 26.35 15.62 -42.13
C LYS A 394 26.22 17.14 -42.35
N THR A 395 26.25 17.95 -41.29
CA THR A 395 26.22 19.42 -41.41
C THR A 395 27.57 20.01 -41.82
N GLY A 396 28.69 19.37 -41.47
CA GLY A 396 30.04 19.78 -41.85
C GLY A 396 30.34 19.60 -43.35
N LEU A 397 29.75 18.60 -43.99
CA LEU A 397 29.88 18.37 -45.44
C LEU A 397 29.07 19.35 -46.31
N GLN A 398 28.21 20.22 -45.75
CA GLN A 398 27.44 21.22 -46.51
C GLN A 398 28.07 22.62 -46.57
N ARG A 399 29.29 22.84 -46.05
CA ARG A 399 30.01 24.11 -46.27
C ARG A 399 30.76 24.07 -47.62
N ASN A 400 30.12 24.62 -48.65
CA ASN A 400 30.70 24.84 -49.98
C ASN A 400 32.03 25.64 -49.92
N PRO A 401 33.09 25.22 -50.65
CA PRO A 401 34.31 26.00 -50.78
C PRO A 401 34.11 27.05 -51.88
N GLY A 402 33.83 28.30 -51.52
CA GLY A 402 33.61 29.29 -52.57
C GLY A 402 33.30 30.71 -52.15
N LYS A 403 34.26 31.39 -51.49
CA LYS A 403 34.69 32.76 -51.87
C LYS A 403 35.78 33.26 -50.92
N VAL A 404 37.00 33.28 -51.44
CA VAL A 404 38.10 34.10 -50.93
C VAL A 404 37.71 35.58 -51.12
N ARG A 405 37.63 36.36 -50.04
CA ARG A 405 37.79 37.82 -50.12
C ARG A 405 38.62 38.33 -48.95
N ARG A 406 39.43 39.32 -49.27
CA ARG A 406 40.69 39.72 -48.63
C ARG A 406 40.52 40.28 -47.21
N ARG A 407 41.61 40.09 -46.47
CA ARG A 407 41.98 40.69 -45.18
C ARG A 407 41.75 42.21 -45.17
N CYS A 408 40.97 42.72 -44.22
CA CYS A 408 41.08 44.07 -43.67
C CYS A 408 41.02 43.97 -42.14
N ILE A 409 41.93 44.68 -41.49
CA ILE A 409 42.09 44.77 -40.03
C ILE A 409 41.04 45.74 -39.48
N SER A 410 40.23 45.32 -38.51
CA SER A 410 39.80 46.14 -37.35
C SER A 410 38.86 45.37 -36.42
N SER A 411 39.15 45.52 -35.12
CA SER A 411 38.31 45.35 -33.92
C SER A 411 36.86 44.87 -34.09
N GLY A 412 36.53 43.76 -33.44
CA GLY A 412 35.14 43.38 -33.16
C GLY A 412 35.03 41.97 -32.61
N GLN A 413 34.33 41.81 -31.49
CA GLN A 413 34.03 40.56 -30.79
C GLN A 413 33.52 39.46 -31.74
N GLY A 414 34.00 38.24 -31.56
CA GLY A 414 33.52 37.05 -32.27
C GLY A 414 33.20 35.94 -31.28
N ASP A 415 31.90 35.65 -31.15
CA ASP A 415 31.32 34.59 -30.35
C ASP A 415 31.79 33.19 -30.81
N GLY A 416 32.42 32.45 -29.91
CA GLY A 416 32.77 31.04 -30.08
C GLY A 416 31.66 30.14 -29.53
N ALA A 417 30.63 29.87 -30.35
CA ALA A 417 29.48 29.04 -29.96
C ALA A 417 29.61 27.54 -30.36
N ASP A 418 30.57 27.16 -31.21
CA ASP A 418 30.66 25.79 -31.74
C ASP A 418 31.44 24.79 -30.85
N ASN A 419 32.13 25.26 -29.79
CA ASN A 419 32.87 24.41 -28.85
C ASN A 419 32.13 24.15 -27.51
N GLN A 420 30.98 24.79 -27.26
CA GLN A 420 30.25 24.60 -26.00
C GLN A 420 29.70 23.17 -25.87
N SER A 421 29.08 22.61 -26.92
CA SER A 421 28.35 21.33 -26.81
C SER A 421 29.21 20.10 -26.50
N VAL A 422 30.45 20.06 -26.99
CA VAL A 422 31.40 18.97 -26.69
C VAL A 422 32.02 19.16 -25.31
N SER A 423 32.22 20.42 -24.88
CA SER A 423 32.64 20.77 -23.53
C SER A 423 31.58 20.36 -22.50
N ASP A 424 30.29 20.61 -22.79
CA ASP A 424 29.18 20.28 -21.89
C ASP A 424 29.01 18.75 -21.69
N ASP A 425 29.28 17.95 -22.74
CA ASP A 425 29.22 16.49 -22.65
C ASP A 425 30.44 15.88 -21.93
N LEU A 426 31.63 16.50 -22.04
CA LEU A 426 32.80 16.15 -21.24
C LEU A 426 32.61 16.53 -19.76
N ASP A 427 32.10 17.74 -19.49
CA ASP A 427 31.82 18.21 -18.13
C ASP A 427 30.76 17.33 -17.43
N MET A 428 29.73 16.87 -18.15
CA MET A 428 28.74 15.95 -17.58
C MET A 428 29.29 14.53 -17.34
N MET A 429 30.19 14.03 -18.17
CA MET A 429 30.85 12.73 -17.94
C MET A 429 31.84 12.82 -16.79
N ASP A 430 32.58 13.92 -16.66
CA ASP A 430 33.43 14.19 -15.50
C ASP A 430 32.58 14.36 -14.24
N GLN A 431 31.40 14.98 -14.33
CA GLN A 431 30.44 15.05 -13.22
C GLN A 431 29.90 13.66 -12.83
N LEU A 432 29.62 12.78 -13.80
CA LEU A 432 29.23 11.39 -13.55
C LEU A 432 30.36 10.60 -12.89
N ILE A 433 31.58 10.70 -13.40
CA ILE A 433 32.78 10.05 -12.85
C ILE A 433 33.03 10.53 -11.42
N LYS A 434 32.94 11.85 -11.19
CA LYS A 434 33.06 12.44 -9.85
C LYS A 434 31.97 11.92 -8.92
N GLN A 435 30.70 11.85 -9.36
CA GLN A 435 29.62 11.28 -8.56
C GLN A 435 29.80 9.80 -8.26
N LEU A 436 30.33 9.00 -9.18
CA LEU A 436 30.62 7.58 -8.97
C LEU A 436 31.84 7.35 -8.07
N GLN A 437 32.90 8.18 -8.22
CA GLN A 437 34.11 8.14 -7.38
C GLN A 437 33.81 8.52 -5.92
N MET A 438 33.00 9.56 -5.71
CA MET A 438 32.51 9.96 -4.37
C MET A 438 31.70 8.85 -3.68
N CYS A 439 31.15 7.90 -4.46
CA CYS A 439 30.37 6.79 -3.92
C CYS A 439 31.20 5.59 -3.46
N SER A 440 32.53 5.67 -3.41
CA SER A 440 33.44 4.59 -2.97
C SER A 440 33.23 3.26 -3.71
N LEU A 441 32.79 3.31 -4.97
CA LEU A 441 32.82 2.16 -5.88
C LEU A 441 34.25 1.79 -6.30
N GLY A 442 35.23 2.64 -5.98
CA GLY A 442 36.65 2.41 -6.20
C GLY A 442 37.38 1.83 -4.99
N LYS A 443 36.93 0.69 -4.43
CA LYS A 443 37.90 -0.16 -3.74
C LYS A 443 38.69 -0.86 -4.82
N SER A 444 39.93 -0.42 -4.99
CA SER A 444 40.97 -1.09 -5.76
C SER A 444 40.81 -2.61 -5.63
N ILE A 445 40.53 -3.26 -6.77
CA ILE A 445 40.90 -4.66 -6.97
C ILE A 445 42.38 -4.71 -6.64
N SER A 446 42.73 -5.26 -5.48
CA SER A 446 44.10 -5.63 -5.17
C SER A 446 44.47 -6.72 -6.17
N SER A 447 45.20 -6.33 -7.20
CA SER A 447 45.95 -7.22 -8.06
C SER A 447 47.08 -7.86 -7.26
N ASP A 448 46.75 -8.79 -6.37
CA ASP A 448 47.71 -9.66 -5.70
C ASP A 448 47.33 -11.11 -6.01
N SER A 449 47.58 -11.51 -7.25
CA SER A 449 47.79 -12.92 -7.62
C SER A 449 48.53 -12.99 -8.96
N GLU A 450 49.75 -12.47 -8.99
CA GLU A 450 50.80 -12.92 -9.89
C GLU A 450 52.07 -13.13 -9.04
N SER A 451 52.25 -14.34 -8.51
CA SER A 451 53.53 -15.05 -8.43
C SER A 451 53.28 -16.53 -8.16
#